data_AF-A0A2R6HLJ6-F1
#
_entry.id   AF-A0A2R6HLJ6-F1
#
_cell.length_a   1.000
_cell.length_b   1.000
_cell.length_c   1.000
_cell.angle_alpha   90.00
_cell.angle_beta   90.00
_cell.angle_gamma   90.00
#
_symmetry.space_group_name_H-M   'P 1'
#
loop_
_entity.id
_entity.type
_entity.pdbx_description
1 polymer ?
#
loop_
_entity_poly.entity_id
_entity_poly.type
_entity_poly.pdbx_seq_one_letter_code
_entity_poly.pdbx_strand_id
1 'polypeptide(L)' 'MGVGLGLLFSILAIAGAIATTVFGYTYAVQHAAGEASHALQVNSGIAFGVAMTAAALAIVAIHLYDN' A
#
# COMPACT_ATOMS: atom_id res chain seq x y z
N MET A 1 -15.67 -16.08 11.17
CA MET A 1 -14.56 -15.10 11.20
C MET A 1 -14.13 -14.57 9.83
N GLY A 2 -14.47 -15.21 8.69
CA GLY A 2 -13.97 -14.81 7.37
C GLY A 2 -14.51 -13.50 6.77
N VAL A 3 -15.78 -13.14 7.02
CA VAL A 3 -16.40 -11.96 6.36
C VAL A 3 -15.86 -10.62 6.92
N GLY A 4 -15.63 -10.53 8.24
CA GLY A 4 -15.11 -9.31 8.87
C GLY A 4 -13.66 -9.01 8.49
N LEU A 5 -12.80 -10.04 8.43
CA LEU A 5 -11.41 -9.89 7.99
C LEU A 5 -11.32 -9.59 6.49
N GLY A 6 -12.15 -10.25 5.66
CA GLY A 6 -12.22 -9.96 4.23
C GLY A 6 -12.61 -8.51 3.91
N LEU A 7 -13.55 -7.93 4.66
CA LEU A 7 -13.93 -6.52 4.53
C LEU A 7 -12.78 -5.58 4.95
N LEU A 8 -12.14 -5.85 6.09
CA LEU A 8 -10.99 -5.07 6.58
C LEU A 8 -9.85 -5.06 5.54
N PHE A 9 -9.57 -6.20 4.94
CA PHE A 9 -8.55 -6.34 3.90
C PHE A 9 -8.92 -5.65 2.58
N SER A 10 -10.20 -5.70 2.19
CA SER A 10 -10.68 -4.97 1.03
C SER A 10 -10.52 -3.46 1.21
N ILE A 11 -10.82 -2.94 2.40
CA ILE A 11 -10.64 -1.52 2.74
C ILE A 11 -9.15 -1.13 2.71
N LEU A 12 -8.28 -1.95 3.31
CA LEU A 12 -6.83 -1.73 3.29
C LEU A 12 -6.26 -1.74 1.87
N ALA A 13 -6.71 -2.66 1.01
CA ALA A 13 -6.30 -2.73 -0.39
C ALA A 13 -6.70 -1.48 -1.17
N ILE A 14 -7.94 -1.00 -0.98
CA ILE A 14 -8.44 0.23 -1.62
C ILE A 14 -7.64 1.44 -1.13
N ALA A 15 -7.41 1.56 0.19
CA ALA A 15 -6.62 2.66 0.74
C ALA A 15 -5.17 2.67 0.23
N GLY A 16 -4.54 1.49 0.12
CA GLY A 16 -3.22 1.32 -0.47
C GLY A 16 -3.18 1.76 -1.94
N ALA A 17 -4.16 1.33 -2.74
CA ALA A 17 -4.26 1.70 -4.16
C ALA A 17 -4.43 3.22 -4.36
N ILE A 18 -5.26 3.86 -3.53
CA ILE A 18 -5.45 5.32 -3.55
C ILE A 18 -4.15 6.02 -3.19
N ALA A 19 -3.48 5.59 -2.11
CA ALA A 19 -2.21 6.16 -1.70
C ALA A 19 -1.15 6.02 -2.80
N THR A 20 -0.96 4.82 -3.36
CA THR A 20 -0.02 4.60 -4.48
C THR A 20 -0.33 5.50 -5.67
N THR A 21 -1.60 5.71 -5.99
CA THR A 21 -2.00 6.59 -7.11
C THR A 21 -1.65 8.05 -6.83
N VAL A 22 -2.01 8.58 -5.66
CA VAL A 22 -1.77 9.98 -5.29
C VAL A 22 -0.27 10.28 -5.19
N PHE A 23 0.48 9.39 -4.56
CA PHE A 23 1.91 9.59 -4.35
C PHE A 23 2.74 9.30 -5.61
N GLY A 24 2.30 8.35 -6.44
CA GLY A 24 2.88 8.14 -7.77
C GLY A 24 2.67 9.35 -8.69
N TYR A 25 1.47 9.94 -8.70
CA TYR A 25 1.20 11.15 -9.48
C TYR A 25 2.01 12.35 -9.01
N THR A 26 2.08 12.60 -7.69
CA THR A 26 2.88 13.71 -7.14
C THR A 26 4.38 13.52 -7.39
N TYR A 27 4.90 12.28 -7.32
CA TYR A 27 6.26 11.98 -7.74
C TYR A 27 6.50 12.30 -9.22
N ALA A 28 5.60 11.90 -10.13
CA ALA A 28 5.76 12.20 -11.56
C ALA A 28 5.79 13.71 -11.84
N VAL A 29 4.93 14.49 -11.16
CA VAL A 29 4.90 15.96 -11.29
C VAL A 29 6.18 16.60 -10.73
N GLN A 30 6.63 16.19 -9.54
CA GLN A 30 7.87 16.72 -8.95
C GLN A 30 9.11 16.32 -9.75
N HIS A 31 9.10 15.13 -10.34
CA HIS A 31 10.17 14.67 -11.23
C HIS A 31 10.23 15.50 -12.51
N ALA A 32 9.07 15.79 -13.11
CA ALA A 32 8.99 16.69 -14.26
C ALA A 32 9.41 18.14 -13.92
N ALA A 33 9.22 18.58 -12.68
CA ALA A 33 9.63 19.88 -12.18
C ALA A 33 11.12 19.96 -11.74
N GLY A 34 11.84 18.82 -11.72
CA GLY A 34 13.25 18.77 -11.30
C GLY A 34 13.50 18.69 -9.78
N GLU A 35 12.46 18.51 -8.96
CA GLU A 35 12.54 18.49 -7.48
C GLU A 35 12.31 17.09 -6.87
N ALA A 36 12.70 16.03 -7.60
CA ALA A 36 12.28 14.65 -7.32
C ALA A 36 12.79 14.03 -5.99
N SER A 37 13.75 14.65 -5.29
CA SER A 37 14.44 14.03 -4.16
C SER A 37 13.51 13.77 -2.97
N HIS A 38 12.65 14.72 -2.64
CA HIS A 38 11.70 14.60 -1.53
C HIS A 38 10.56 13.62 -1.86
N ALA A 39 10.02 13.65 -3.08
CA ALA A 39 8.99 12.69 -3.47
C ALA A 39 9.51 11.25 -3.56
N LEU A 40 10.78 11.02 -3.89
CA LEU A 40 11.33 9.67 -3.95
C LEU A 40 11.33 9.00 -2.56
N GLN A 41 11.65 9.74 -1.50
CA GLN A 41 11.61 9.25 -0.12
C GLN A 41 10.19 8.94 0.35
N VAL A 42 9.23 9.80 0.04
CA VAL A 42 7.82 9.57 0.37
C VAL A 42 7.28 8.35 -0.39
N ASN A 43 7.54 8.28 -1.69
CA ASN A 43 7.05 7.20 -2.55
C ASN A 43 7.63 5.82 -2.13
N SER A 44 8.91 5.76 -1.79
CA SER A 44 9.55 4.55 -1.25
C SER A 44 8.98 4.14 0.11
N GLY A 45 8.68 5.09 1.00
CA GLY A 45 8.02 4.81 2.28
C GLY A 45 6.62 4.21 2.13
N ILE A 46 5.86 4.66 1.12
CA ILE A 46 4.52 4.12 0.84
C ILE A 46 4.61 2.75 0.19
N ALA A 47 5.53 2.56 -0.77
CA ALA A 47 5.78 1.25 -1.37
C ALA A 47 6.15 0.22 -0.29
N PHE A 48 6.98 0.61 0.69
CA PHE A 48 7.28 -0.22 1.86
C PHE A 48 6.04 -0.50 2.72
N GLY A 49 5.22 0.52 3.01
CA GLY A 49 3.97 0.35 3.79
C GLY A 49 2.97 -0.60 3.11
N VAL A 50 2.82 -0.50 1.79
CA VAL A 50 1.98 -1.42 1.00
C VAL A 50 2.56 -2.84 1.06
N ALA A 51 3.87 -3.02 0.92
CA ALA A 51 4.52 -4.32 1.02
C ALA A 51 4.32 -4.98 2.41
N MET A 52 4.45 -4.20 3.49
CA MET A 52 4.21 -4.69 4.86
C MET A 52 2.74 -5.06 5.09
N THR A 53 1.81 -4.27 4.55
CA THR A 53 0.38 -4.57 4.62
C THR A 53 0.06 -5.87 3.87
N ALA A 54 0.60 -6.05 2.67
CA ALA A 54 0.45 -7.27 1.89
C ALA A 54 1.06 -8.50 2.60
N ALA A 55 2.23 -8.35 3.21
CA ALA A 55 2.87 -9.42 3.98
C ALA A 55 2.01 -9.82 5.21
N ALA A 56 1.49 -8.85 5.95
CA ALA A 56 0.56 -9.11 7.06
C ALA A 56 -0.71 -9.83 6.59
N LEU A 57 -1.25 -9.44 5.43
CA LEU A 57 -2.40 -10.08 4.80
C LEU A 57 -2.12 -11.53 4.45
N ALA A 58 -0.95 -11.82 3.86
CA ALA A 58 -0.53 -13.17 3.52
C ALA A 58 -0.41 -14.06 4.77
N ILE A 59 0.15 -13.53 5.87
CA ILE A 59 0.25 -14.26 7.15
C ILE A 59 -1.14 -14.59 7.70
N VAL A 60 -2.07 -13.62 7.71
CA VAL A 60 -3.44 -13.87 8.19
C VAL A 60 -4.17 -14.85 7.28
N ALA A 61 -3.99 -14.77 5.96
CA ALA A 61 -4.59 -15.70 5.01
C ALA A 61 -4.09 -17.14 5.20
N ILE A 62 -2.78 -17.33 5.42
CA ILE A 62 -2.20 -18.65 5.75
C ILE A 62 -2.79 -19.16 7.07
N HIS A 63 -2.84 -18.32 8.09
CA HIS A 63 -3.37 -18.71 9.40
C HIS A 63 -4.87 -19.05 9.39
N LEU A 64 -5.65 -18.40 8.52
CA LEU A 64 -7.06 -18.73 8.32
C LEU A 64 -7.28 -20.00 7.47
N TYR A 65 -6.34 -20.33 6.59
CA TYR A 65 -6.42 -21.54 5.74
C TYR A 65 -5.97 -22.80 6.48
N ASP A 66 -5.10 -22.66 7.48
CA ASP A 66 -4.56 -23.77 8.29
C ASP A 66 -5.47 -24.17 9.47
N ASN A 67 -6.60 -23.48 9.66
CA ASN A 67 -7.66 -23.81 10.63
C ASN A 67 -8.91 -24.33 9.91
#